data_AF-A0A183F5S0-F1
#
_entry.id   AF-A0A183F5S0-F1
#
_cell.length_a   1.000
_cell.length_b   1.000
_cell.length_c   1.000
_cell.angle_alpha   90.00
_cell.angle_beta   90.00
_cell.angle_gamma   90.00
#
_symmetry.space_group_name_H-M   'P 1'
#
loop_
_entity.id
_entity.type
_entity.pdbx_description
1 polymer ?
#
loop_
_entity_poly.entity_id
_entity_poly.type
_entity_poly.pdbx_seq_one_letter_code
_entity_poly.pdbx_strand_id
1 'polypeptide(L)'
;LVLCVWQSAAVLPTIGTSFTCADSLMRKSLNPPQTVNSVRPADINLVMALGDSITAGNGAGAEDPLGVVLQYRGLSFQAGGDGTLETHISIPNILKKFNSKLFGQSVGIGSPNVWEVAHLNVAMPGAIAADLPGQARTLVSLLHSHSESVDYDNDWKLLNIFIGGNDMCSFCLDQKLQPSECVQHIDEAIKIIHDNVPRVIVSITAMLQLEILRQSDKGRPFCQGLHRYIVVLKLSVG
;
A
#
# COMPACT_ATOMS: atom_id res chain seq x y z
N LEU A 1 -4.51 17.35 46.17
CA LEU A 1 -4.82 16.45 45.04
C LEU A 1 -4.27 17.10 43.78
N VAL A 2 -3.15 16.61 43.27
CA VAL A 2 -2.46 17.15 42.11
C VAL A 2 -2.10 15.96 41.22
N LEU A 3 -2.48 16.06 39.93
CA LEU A 3 -2.08 15.23 38.77
C LEU A 3 -2.70 13.80 38.75
N CYS A 4 -3.16 13.24 37.62
CA CYS A 4 -2.72 13.41 36.24
C CYS A 4 -3.90 13.65 35.28
N VAL A 5 -3.77 14.71 34.48
CA VAL A 5 -4.41 14.81 33.17
C VAL A 5 -3.82 13.68 32.34
N TRP A 6 -4.65 12.71 31.93
CA TRP A 6 -4.22 11.62 31.06
C TRP A 6 -3.71 12.23 29.75
N GLN A 7 -2.51 11.78 29.38
CA GLN A 7 -1.75 12.20 28.20
C GLN A 7 -2.62 12.28 26.96
N SER A 8 -2.44 13.38 26.21
CA SER A 8 -2.97 13.56 24.87
C SER A 8 -2.85 12.29 24.04
N ALA A 9 -3.97 11.88 23.44
CA ALA A 9 -4.04 10.96 22.31
C ALA A 9 -3.41 11.61 21.08
N ALA A 10 -2.13 11.98 21.16
CA ALA A 10 -1.41 12.54 20.04
C ALA A 10 -1.11 11.39 19.08
N VAL A 11 -1.63 11.47 17.85
CA VAL A 11 -1.16 10.70 16.70
C VAL A 11 0.36 10.70 16.75
N LEU A 12 0.97 9.51 16.62
CA LEU A 12 2.41 9.45 16.48
C LEU A 12 2.76 10.34 15.27
N PRO A 13 3.59 11.38 15.45
CA PRO A 13 3.91 12.26 14.34
C PRO A 13 4.45 11.42 13.20
N THR A 14 3.95 11.68 12.00
CA THR A 14 4.42 11.01 10.79
C THR A 14 5.93 11.21 10.68
N ILE A 15 6.64 10.15 10.31
CA ILE A 15 8.09 10.20 10.17
C ILE A 15 8.39 10.77 8.78
N GLY A 16 9.19 11.82 8.76
CA GLY A 16 9.69 12.44 7.54
C GLY A 16 11.21 12.35 7.44
N THR A 17 11.74 12.57 6.24
CA THR A 17 13.18 12.67 5.99
C THR A 17 13.46 13.58 4.80
N SER A 18 14.72 13.94 4.59
CA SER A 18 15.17 14.64 3.39
C SER A 18 16.46 14.02 2.92
N PHE A 19 16.63 13.91 1.61
CA PHE A 19 17.91 13.56 1.02
C PHE A 19 18.22 14.51 -0.15
N THR A 20 19.51 14.73 -0.38
CA THR A 20 20.03 15.47 -1.53
C THR A 20 21.03 14.60 -2.25
N CYS A 21 20.83 14.41 -3.55
CA CYS A 21 21.77 13.73 -4.44
C CYS A 21 22.19 14.70 -5.54
N ALA A 22 23.30 14.40 -6.24
CA ALA A 22 23.67 15.19 -7.41
C ALA A 22 22.55 15.19 -8.46
N ASP A 23 22.26 16.34 -9.09
CA ASP A 23 21.19 16.49 -10.09
C ASP A 23 21.28 15.46 -11.22
N SER A 24 22.50 15.06 -11.58
CA SER A 24 22.77 14.04 -12.60
C SER A 24 22.22 12.65 -12.25
N LEU A 25 22.06 12.34 -10.95
CA LEU A 25 21.47 11.10 -10.44
C LEU A 25 19.96 11.20 -10.26
N MET A 26 19.44 12.40 -10.03
CA MET A 26 18.02 12.66 -9.80
C MET A 26 17.23 12.86 -11.10
N ARG A 27 17.90 13.18 -12.21
CA ARG A 27 17.24 13.51 -13.48
C ARG A 27 16.69 12.29 -14.23
N LYS A 28 15.63 12.54 -15.02
CA LYS A 28 15.06 11.62 -16.00
C LYS A 28 16.10 11.19 -17.05
N SER A 29 15.95 9.98 -17.57
CA SER A 29 16.80 9.49 -18.66
C SER A 29 16.64 10.36 -19.91
N LEU A 30 17.73 10.55 -20.66
CA LEU A 30 17.72 11.36 -21.89
C LEU A 30 16.81 10.75 -22.96
N ASN A 31 16.85 9.43 -23.08
CA ASN A 31 15.96 8.65 -23.94
C ASN A 31 15.07 7.79 -23.05
N PRO A 32 13.76 7.64 -23.35
CA PRO A 32 12.89 6.77 -22.59
C PRO A 32 13.43 5.34 -22.54
N PRO A 33 13.59 4.74 -21.34
CA PRO A 33 14.15 3.40 -21.21
C PRO A 33 13.21 2.38 -21.84
N GLN A 34 13.79 1.46 -22.61
CA GLN A 34 13.05 0.39 -23.31
C GLN A 34 13.02 -0.92 -22.50
N THR A 35 13.91 -1.06 -21.50
CA THR A 35 13.99 -2.25 -20.65
C THR A 35 14.04 -1.85 -19.19
N VAL A 36 13.54 -2.73 -18.31
CA VAL A 36 13.48 -2.49 -16.87
C VAL A 36 14.85 -2.17 -16.25
N ASN A 37 15.93 -2.76 -16.79
CA ASN A 37 17.29 -2.59 -16.29
C ASN A 37 17.87 -1.18 -16.53
N SER A 38 17.22 -0.37 -17.36
CA SER A 38 17.63 1.00 -17.68
C SER A 38 16.76 2.07 -17.02
N VAL A 39 15.70 1.66 -16.29
CA VAL A 39 14.75 2.57 -15.67
C VAL A 39 15.40 3.24 -14.46
N ARG A 40 15.35 4.57 -14.43
CA ARG A 40 15.74 5.37 -13.26
C ARG A 40 14.49 5.73 -12.45
N PRO A 41 14.62 6.09 -11.16
CA PRO A 41 13.47 6.55 -10.37
C PRO A 41 12.70 7.71 -11.02
N ALA A 42 13.40 8.62 -11.71
CA ALA A 42 12.79 9.74 -12.44
C ALA A 42 12.05 9.34 -13.73
N ASP A 43 12.28 8.12 -14.23
CA ASP A 43 11.56 7.59 -15.38
C ASP A 43 10.22 6.97 -14.98
N ILE A 44 9.98 6.70 -13.69
CA ILE A 44 8.71 6.16 -13.21
C ILE A 44 7.66 7.28 -13.22
N ASN A 45 6.60 7.05 -14.00
CA ASN A 45 5.50 7.99 -14.18
C ASN A 45 4.34 7.68 -13.23
N LEU A 46 4.06 6.40 -13.00
CA LEU A 46 2.89 5.94 -12.25
C LEU A 46 3.29 5.10 -11.03
N VAL A 47 2.54 5.26 -9.95
CA VAL A 47 2.50 4.33 -8.82
C VAL A 47 1.12 3.68 -8.75
N MET A 48 1.09 2.39 -8.48
CA MET A 48 -0.14 1.59 -8.42
C MET A 48 -0.03 0.61 -7.26
N ALA A 49 -1.17 0.17 -6.72
CA ALA A 49 -1.17 -0.81 -5.64
C ALA A 49 -2.34 -1.78 -5.68
N LEU A 50 -2.02 -3.06 -5.45
CA LEU A 50 -2.97 -4.13 -5.11
C LEU A 50 -2.70 -4.60 -3.69
N GLY A 51 -3.75 -5.01 -2.97
CA GLY A 51 -3.57 -5.53 -1.62
C GLY A 51 -4.81 -5.54 -0.77
N ASP A 52 -4.59 -5.55 0.54
CA ASP A 52 -5.63 -5.58 1.56
C ASP A 52 -5.74 -4.26 2.36
N SER A 53 -6.20 -4.35 3.61
CA SER A 53 -6.37 -3.24 4.53
C SER A 53 -5.06 -2.51 4.84
N ILE A 54 -3.91 -3.19 4.83
CA ILE A 54 -2.62 -2.54 5.10
C ILE A 54 -2.26 -1.61 3.94
N THR A 55 -2.42 -2.10 2.70
CA THR A 55 -2.18 -1.33 1.48
C THR A 55 -3.18 -0.17 1.32
N ALA A 56 -4.41 -0.34 1.79
CA ALA A 56 -5.43 0.71 1.87
C ALA A 56 -5.19 1.73 3.02
N GLY A 57 -4.21 1.52 3.88
CA GLY A 57 -3.89 2.43 5.00
C GLY A 57 -4.96 2.42 6.10
N ASN A 58 -5.61 1.29 6.35
CA ASN A 58 -6.61 1.19 7.41
C ASN A 58 -6.02 1.57 8.77
N GLY A 59 -6.66 2.53 9.44
CA GLY A 59 -6.25 2.99 10.77
C GLY A 59 -4.91 3.72 10.84
N ALA A 60 -4.26 4.03 9.72
CA ALA A 60 -2.90 4.62 9.73
C ALA A 60 -2.83 6.00 10.41
N GLY A 61 -3.93 6.76 10.39
CA GLY A 61 -4.07 8.04 11.09
C GLY A 61 -5.08 8.02 12.23
N ALA A 62 -5.42 6.84 12.78
CA ALA A 62 -6.47 6.72 13.77
C ALA A 62 -6.07 7.31 15.14
N GLU A 63 -6.91 8.19 15.68
CA GLU A 63 -6.80 8.73 17.05
C GLU A 63 -7.68 7.95 18.05
N ASP A 64 -8.68 7.25 17.54
CA ASP A 64 -9.66 6.51 18.32
C ASP A 64 -10.03 5.19 17.62
N PRO A 65 -10.77 4.29 18.30
CA PRO A 65 -11.16 3.00 17.72
C PRO A 65 -12.02 3.09 16.46
N LEU A 66 -12.81 4.15 16.28
CA LEU A 66 -13.61 4.37 15.06
C LEU A 66 -12.68 4.73 13.90
N GLY A 67 -11.59 5.44 14.16
CA GLY A 67 -10.54 5.71 13.19
C GLY A 67 -9.93 4.44 12.59
N VAL A 68 -9.89 3.31 13.32
CA VAL A 68 -9.23 2.06 12.85
C VAL A 68 -9.92 1.47 11.63
N VAL A 69 -11.23 1.68 11.45
CA VAL A 69 -11.97 1.17 10.29
C VAL A 69 -11.88 2.08 9.07
N LEU A 70 -11.38 3.32 9.24
CA LEU A 70 -11.19 4.28 8.16
C LEU A 70 -9.96 3.92 7.32
N GLN A 71 -10.04 4.21 6.02
CA GLN A 71 -9.01 3.89 5.03
C GLN A 71 -8.19 5.15 4.71
N TYR A 72 -7.11 5.37 5.44
CA TYR A 72 -6.21 6.52 5.25
C TYR A 72 -5.25 6.24 4.07
N ARG A 73 -5.81 6.09 2.87
CA ARG A 73 -5.06 5.70 1.68
C ARG A 73 -3.92 6.66 1.37
N GLY A 74 -4.10 7.95 1.67
CA GLY A 74 -3.06 8.96 1.54
C GLY A 74 -1.82 8.73 2.40
N LEU A 75 -1.96 8.01 3.52
CA LEU A 75 -0.87 7.69 4.44
C LEU A 75 -0.21 6.32 4.15
N SER A 76 -0.75 5.52 3.24
CA SER A 76 -0.21 4.20 2.89
C SER A 76 1.24 4.29 2.41
N PHE A 77 2.14 3.47 2.96
CA PHE A 77 3.56 3.57 2.62
C PHE A 77 3.86 3.21 1.16
N GLN A 78 3.06 2.35 0.52
CA GLN A 78 3.30 1.89 -0.84
C GLN A 78 2.72 2.81 -1.91
N ALA A 79 1.60 3.49 -1.62
CA ALA A 79 0.83 4.22 -2.63
C ALA A 79 0.27 5.56 -2.15
N GLY A 80 0.44 5.92 -0.87
CA GLY A 80 -0.04 7.17 -0.30
C GLY A 80 0.82 8.37 -0.69
N GLY A 81 0.15 9.46 -1.07
CA GLY A 81 0.76 10.70 -1.53
C GLY A 81 0.55 11.90 -0.62
N ASP A 82 0.01 11.72 0.59
CA ASP A 82 -0.21 12.81 1.53
C ASP A 82 1.12 13.38 2.03
N GLY A 83 1.16 14.71 2.20
CA GLY A 83 2.34 15.43 2.66
C GLY A 83 3.48 15.43 1.63
N THR A 84 4.70 15.46 2.15
CA THR A 84 5.96 15.45 1.40
C THR A 84 6.90 14.44 2.03
N LEU A 85 8.04 14.13 1.39
CA LEU A 85 9.04 13.24 2.00
C LEU A 85 9.50 13.74 3.38
N GLU A 86 9.59 15.06 3.53
CA GLU A 86 10.01 15.76 4.76
C GLU A 86 9.00 15.59 5.90
N THR A 87 7.76 15.25 5.61
CA THR A 87 6.69 15.13 6.61
C THR A 87 6.14 13.72 6.72
N HIS A 88 6.21 12.92 5.65
CA HIS A 88 5.64 11.57 5.57
C HIS A 88 6.40 10.72 4.54
N ILE A 89 7.10 9.70 5.02
CA ILE A 89 7.81 8.76 4.16
C ILE A 89 6.81 7.79 3.52
N SER A 90 6.73 7.84 2.20
CA SER A 90 6.04 6.86 1.36
C SER A 90 6.80 6.69 0.05
N ILE A 91 6.59 5.56 -0.65
CA ILE A 91 7.16 5.33 -1.97
C ILE A 91 6.81 6.49 -2.93
N PRO A 92 5.56 6.97 -3.01
CA PRO A 92 5.24 8.12 -3.87
C PRO A 92 5.96 9.40 -3.46
N ASN A 93 6.09 9.69 -2.16
CA ASN A 93 6.78 10.90 -1.70
C ASN A 93 8.29 10.85 -1.95
N ILE A 94 8.90 9.66 -1.93
CA ILE A 94 10.28 9.44 -2.38
C ILE A 94 10.38 9.69 -3.89
N LEU A 95 9.53 9.04 -4.69
CA LEU A 95 9.57 9.15 -6.16
C LEU A 95 9.30 10.57 -6.65
N LYS A 96 8.46 11.34 -5.96
CA LYS A 96 8.21 12.77 -6.24
C LYS A 96 9.48 13.63 -6.17
N LYS A 97 10.53 13.20 -5.45
CA LYS A 97 11.85 13.88 -5.47
C LYS A 97 12.58 13.73 -6.79
N PHE A 98 12.27 12.68 -7.55
CA PHE A 98 12.87 12.39 -8.85
C PHE A 98 11.98 12.81 -10.02
N ASN A 99 10.66 12.62 -9.87
CA ASN A 99 9.65 13.00 -10.85
C ASN A 99 8.48 13.71 -10.16
N SER A 100 8.45 15.05 -10.23
CA SER A 100 7.38 15.84 -9.62
C SER A 100 6.00 15.66 -10.30
N LYS A 101 5.96 15.02 -11.47
CA LYS A 101 4.72 14.71 -12.22
C LYS A 101 4.22 13.28 -11.98
N LEU A 102 4.72 12.61 -10.93
CA LEU A 102 4.25 11.28 -10.53
C LEU A 102 2.73 11.27 -10.33
N PHE A 103 2.06 10.27 -10.91
CA PHE A 103 0.62 10.08 -10.82
C PHE A 103 0.25 8.70 -10.25
N GLY A 104 -0.99 8.55 -9.82
CA GLY A 104 -1.56 7.28 -9.32
C GLY A 104 -1.55 7.11 -7.81
N GLN A 105 -0.84 7.97 -7.06
CA GLN A 105 -0.85 7.96 -5.60
C GLN A 105 -2.23 8.28 -5.04
N SER A 106 -2.62 7.55 -4.00
CA SER A 106 -3.83 7.85 -3.24
C SER A 106 -3.63 9.04 -2.29
N VAL A 107 -4.71 9.72 -1.93
CA VAL A 107 -4.70 10.89 -1.03
C VAL A 107 -5.84 10.83 -0.03
N GLY A 108 -5.64 11.38 1.16
CA GLY A 108 -6.65 11.49 2.20
C GLY A 108 -7.27 10.15 2.65
N ILE A 109 -8.54 10.23 3.04
CA ILE A 109 -9.32 9.12 3.60
C ILE A 109 -10.45 8.76 2.66
N GLY A 110 -10.57 7.49 2.26
CA GLY A 110 -11.68 7.07 1.42
C GLY A 110 -11.61 5.63 0.91
N SER A 111 -12.73 5.19 0.33
CA SER A 111 -12.87 3.83 -0.21
C SER A 111 -12.17 3.69 -1.58
N PRO A 112 -11.90 2.46 -2.05
CA PRO A 112 -11.26 2.24 -3.35
C PRO A 112 -12.13 2.66 -4.54
N ASN A 113 -13.44 2.88 -4.30
CA ASN A 113 -14.39 3.30 -5.33
C ASN A 113 -14.47 4.83 -5.49
N VAL A 114 -13.72 5.59 -4.69
CA VAL A 114 -13.66 7.05 -4.78
C VAL A 114 -12.40 7.43 -5.54
N TRP A 115 -12.50 7.63 -6.86
CA TRP A 115 -11.37 7.90 -7.74
C TRP A 115 -10.45 9.03 -7.23
N GLU A 116 -11.03 10.17 -6.84
CA GLU A 116 -10.31 11.34 -6.33
C GLU A 116 -9.46 11.07 -5.08
N VAL A 117 -9.75 9.98 -4.36
CA VAL A 117 -9.00 9.53 -3.19
C VAL A 117 -8.07 8.37 -3.57
N ALA A 118 -8.61 7.30 -4.14
CA ALA A 118 -7.91 6.04 -4.32
C ALA A 118 -6.94 6.06 -5.50
N HIS A 119 -7.23 6.83 -6.56
CA HIS A 119 -6.49 6.80 -7.83
C HIS A 119 -6.18 5.35 -8.27
N LEU A 120 -4.90 4.95 -8.30
CA LEU A 120 -4.47 3.62 -8.73
C LEU A 120 -4.14 2.67 -7.55
N ASN A 121 -4.51 3.04 -6.32
CA ASN A 121 -4.52 2.15 -5.17
C ASN A 121 -5.87 1.44 -5.08
N VAL A 122 -5.96 0.26 -5.69
CA VAL A 122 -7.19 -0.56 -5.75
C VAL A 122 -7.26 -1.60 -4.63
N ALA A 123 -6.40 -1.48 -3.61
CA ALA A 123 -6.40 -2.39 -2.47
C ALA A 123 -7.76 -2.40 -1.74
N MET A 124 -8.21 -3.57 -1.33
CA MET A 124 -9.53 -3.82 -0.75
C MET A 124 -9.39 -4.34 0.68
N PRO A 125 -9.87 -3.62 1.71
CA PRO A 125 -9.83 -4.13 3.07
C PRO A 125 -10.50 -5.50 3.20
N GLY A 126 -9.82 -6.44 3.87
CA GLY A 126 -10.27 -7.83 4.03
C GLY A 126 -9.98 -8.75 2.84
N ALA A 127 -9.38 -8.26 1.76
CA ALA A 127 -9.00 -9.09 0.62
C ALA A 127 -7.97 -10.15 1.00
N ILE A 128 -8.09 -11.31 0.34
CA ILE A 128 -7.10 -12.38 0.33
C ILE A 128 -6.41 -12.45 -1.04
N ALA A 129 -5.40 -13.30 -1.19
CA ALA A 129 -4.69 -13.45 -2.45
C ALA A 129 -5.63 -13.78 -3.63
N ALA A 130 -6.68 -14.57 -3.39
CA ALA A 130 -7.70 -14.92 -4.39
C ALA A 130 -8.44 -13.72 -5.00
N ASP A 131 -8.45 -12.55 -4.33
CA ASP A 131 -9.07 -11.33 -4.85
C ASP A 131 -8.15 -10.52 -5.77
N LEU A 132 -6.82 -10.78 -5.75
CA LEU A 132 -5.86 -10.01 -6.54
C LEU A 132 -6.12 -10.05 -8.05
N PRO A 133 -6.51 -11.18 -8.67
CA PRO A 133 -6.87 -11.19 -10.09
C PRO A 133 -7.99 -10.19 -10.43
N GLY A 134 -8.97 -10.03 -9.54
CA GLY A 134 -10.04 -9.03 -9.67
C GLY A 134 -9.48 -7.61 -9.59
N GLN A 135 -8.67 -7.31 -8.58
CA GLN A 135 -8.02 -6.01 -8.43
C GLN A 135 -7.13 -5.65 -9.64
N ALA A 136 -6.39 -6.62 -10.18
CA ALA A 136 -5.55 -6.45 -11.37
C ALA A 136 -6.39 -6.05 -12.60
N ARG A 137 -7.54 -6.71 -12.83
CA ARG A 137 -8.46 -6.34 -13.92
C ARG A 137 -9.03 -4.94 -13.74
N THR A 138 -9.43 -4.58 -12.52
CA THR A 138 -9.87 -3.21 -12.20
C THR A 138 -8.78 -2.20 -12.53
N LEU A 139 -7.52 -2.48 -12.15
CA LEU A 139 -6.40 -1.59 -12.42
C LEU A 139 -6.16 -1.42 -13.94
N VAL A 140 -6.23 -2.49 -14.73
CA VAL A 140 -6.17 -2.43 -16.20
C VAL A 140 -7.28 -1.53 -16.75
N SER A 141 -8.52 -1.69 -16.28
CA SER A 141 -9.63 -0.83 -16.71
C SER A 141 -9.39 0.63 -16.37
N LEU A 142 -8.92 0.95 -15.16
CA LEU A 142 -8.63 2.32 -14.74
C LEU A 142 -7.56 2.99 -15.60
N LEU A 143 -6.50 2.26 -15.97
CA LEU A 143 -5.43 2.77 -16.84
C LEU A 143 -5.95 3.11 -18.25
N HIS A 144 -6.93 2.37 -18.77
CA HIS A 144 -7.56 2.68 -20.05
C HIS A 144 -8.58 3.82 -19.96
N SER A 145 -9.33 3.90 -18.86
CA SER A 145 -10.38 4.91 -18.67
C SER A 145 -9.84 6.32 -18.42
N HIS A 146 -8.59 6.47 -18.01
CA HIS A 146 -7.97 7.77 -17.64
C HIS A 146 -6.78 8.11 -18.55
N SER A 147 -6.97 7.99 -19.87
CA SER A 147 -5.92 8.25 -20.87
C SER A 147 -5.49 9.72 -20.95
N GLU A 148 -6.27 10.65 -20.38
CA GLU A 148 -5.88 12.04 -20.20
C GLU A 148 -4.79 12.24 -19.13
N SER A 149 -4.66 11.28 -18.20
CA SER A 149 -3.71 11.31 -17.09
C SER A 149 -2.56 10.31 -17.26
N VAL A 150 -2.68 9.36 -18.20
CA VAL A 150 -1.79 8.21 -18.36
C VAL A 150 -1.42 7.97 -19.82
N ASP A 151 -0.13 7.98 -20.15
CA ASP A 151 0.35 7.44 -21.42
C ASP A 151 0.50 5.92 -21.28
N TYR A 152 -0.58 5.21 -21.64
CA TYR A 152 -0.70 3.77 -21.43
C TYR A 152 0.49 2.98 -21.96
N ASP A 153 0.95 3.29 -23.17
CA ASP A 153 1.99 2.53 -23.88
C ASP A 153 3.41 2.92 -23.45
N ASN A 154 3.62 4.20 -23.09
CA ASN A 154 4.97 4.71 -22.90
C ASN A 154 5.36 4.97 -21.44
N ASP A 155 4.42 5.21 -20.55
CA ASP A 155 4.73 5.48 -19.14
C ASP A 155 5.26 4.24 -18.42
N TRP A 156 6.33 4.41 -17.64
CA TRP A 156 6.79 3.38 -16.72
C TRP A 156 5.97 3.41 -15.44
N LYS A 157 5.55 2.23 -14.99
CA LYS A 157 4.59 2.07 -13.89
C LYS A 157 5.19 1.19 -12.81
N LEU A 158 5.15 1.64 -11.57
CA LEU A 158 5.53 0.84 -10.40
C LEU A 158 4.26 0.25 -9.77
N LEU A 159 4.10 -1.07 -9.84
CA LEU A 159 3.05 -1.80 -9.18
C LEU A 159 3.56 -2.36 -7.84
N ASN A 160 2.96 -1.92 -6.74
CA ASN A 160 3.20 -2.49 -5.42
C ASN A 160 2.12 -3.52 -5.09
N ILE A 161 2.54 -4.70 -4.61
CA ILE A 161 1.63 -5.75 -4.15
C ILE A 161 1.98 -6.06 -2.71
N PHE A 162 0.98 -5.98 -1.84
CA PHE A 162 1.08 -6.47 -0.47
C PHE A 162 -0.24 -7.07 -0.02
N ILE A 163 -0.21 -8.40 0.13
CA ILE A 163 -1.35 -9.25 0.42
C ILE A 163 -0.87 -10.43 1.28
N GLY A 164 -1.80 -11.10 1.95
CA GLY A 164 -1.53 -12.37 2.64
C GLY A 164 -1.79 -12.34 4.14
N GLY A 165 -2.06 -11.16 4.73
CA GLY A 165 -2.42 -11.06 6.15
C GLY A 165 -3.70 -11.82 6.45
N ASN A 166 -4.71 -11.63 5.59
CA ASN A 166 -6.00 -12.31 5.70
C ASN A 166 -5.92 -13.80 5.32
N ASP A 167 -5.06 -14.18 4.37
CA ASP A 167 -4.82 -15.59 4.01
C ASP A 167 -4.23 -16.37 5.20
N MET A 168 -3.22 -15.80 5.87
CA MET A 168 -2.62 -16.41 7.05
C MET A 168 -3.61 -16.46 8.23
N CYS A 169 -4.43 -15.43 8.44
CA CYS A 169 -5.48 -15.47 9.46
C CYS A 169 -6.53 -16.56 9.15
N SER A 170 -6.90 -16.72 7.87
CA SER A 170 -7.82 -17.77 7.43
C SER A 170 -7.24 -19.16 7.62
N PHE A 171 -5.94 -19.34 7.36
CA PHE A 171 -5.23 -20.59 7.61
C PHE A 171 -5.26 -21.01 9.09
N CYS A 172 -5.22 -20.05 10.03
CA CYS A 172 -5.37 -20.35 11.46
C CYS A 172 -6.74 -20.97 11.81
N LEU A 173 -7.76 -20.71 11.01
CA LEU A 173 -9.12 -21.24 11.18
C LEU A 173 -9.36 -22.51 10.37
N ASP A 174 -8.79 -22.61 9.17
CA ASP A 174 -8.84 -23.78 8.30
C ASP A 174 -7.45 -24.12 7.73
N GLN A 175 -6.82 -25.12 8.34
CA GLN A 175 -5.48 -25.59 7.94
C GLN A 175 -5.47 -26.36 6.60
N LYS A 176 -6.62 -26.55 5.96
CA LYS A 176 -6.68 -27.12 4.61
C LYS A 176 -6.22 -26.13 3.54
N LEU A 177 -6.31 -24.82 3.81
CA LEU A 177 -5.83 -23.78 2.90
C LEU A 177 -4.32 -23.96 2.67
N GLN A 178 -3.90 -23.98 1.40
CA GLN A 178 -2.51 -24.24 1.07
C GLN A 178 -1.78 -22.94 0.74
N PRO A 179 -0.56 -22.70 1.27
CA PRO A 179 0.26 -21.57 0.87
C PRO A 179 0.49 -21.48 -0.65
N SER A 180 0.48 -22.63 -1.35
CA SER A 180 0.58 -22.69 -2.81
C SER A 180 -0.58 -22.00 -3.53
N GLU A 181 -1.79 -22.02 -2.96
CA GLU A 181 -2.96 -21.35 -3.56
C GLU A 181 -2.77 -19.83 -3.50
N CYS A 182 -2.28 -19.30 -2.38
CA CYS A 182 -1.91 -17.89 -2.24
C CYS A 182 -0.87 -17.48 -3.29
N VAL A 183 0.20 -18.27 -3.47
CA VAL A 183 1.22 -18.02 -4.50
C VAL A 183 0.62 -18.05 -5.91
N GLN A 184 -0.27 -19.00 -6.20
CA GLN A 184 -0.94 -19.09 -7.50
C GLN A 184 -1.77 -17.86 -7.83
N HIS A 185 -2.52 -17.32 -6.87
CA HIS A 185 -3.34 -16.13 -7.11
C HIS A 185 -2.51 -14.85 -7.28
N ILE A 186 -1.38 -14.75 -6.58
CA ILE A 186 -0.40 -13.66 -6.82
C ILE A 186 0.17 -13.78 -8.24
N ASP A 187 0.57 -14.97 -8.67
CA ASP A 187 1.08 -15.23 -10.02
C ASP A 187 0.02 -14.91 -11.09
N GLU A 188 -1.23 -15.30 -10.88
CA GLU A 188 -2.33 -14.97 -11.79
C GLU A 188 -2.54 -13.46 -11.92
N ALA A 189 -2.52 -12.72 -10.82
CA ALA A 189 -2.67 -11.26 -10.86
C ALA A 189 -1.49 -10.58 -11.59
N ILE A 190 -0.26 -11.04 -11.35
CA ILE A 190 0.93 -10.55 -12.06
C ILE A 190 0.83 -10.88 -13.54
N LYS A 191 0.37 -12.08 -13.90
CA LYS A 191 0.17 -12.48 -15.30
C LYS A 191 -0.86 -11.60 -16.01
N ILE A 192 -1.97 -11.25 -15.35
CA ILE A 192 -2.96 -10.31 -15.91
C ILE A 192 -2.31 -8.97 -16.21
N ILE A 193 -1.51 -8.43 -15.29
CA ILE A 193 -0.80 -7.16 -15.50
C ILE A 193 0.23 -7.29 -16.62
N HIS A 194 1.04 -8.35 -16.62
CA HIS A 194 2.05 -8.61 -17.64
C HIS A 194 1.44 -8.70 -19.05
N ASP A 195 0.31 -9.40 -19.18
CA ASP A 195 -0.31 -9.67 -20.48
C ASP A 195 -1.06 -8.45 -21.04
N ASN A 196 -1.42 -7.46 -20.20
CA ASN A 196 -2.26 -6.32 -20.61
C ASN A 196 -1.54 -4.97 -20.52
N VAL A 197 -0.64 -4.77 -19.55
CA VAL A 197 -0.05 -3.47 -19.23
C VAL A 197 1.44 -3.45 -19.55
N PRO A 198 1.89 -2.60 -20.50
CA PRO A 198 3.31 -2.49 -20.81
C PRO A 198 4.06 -1.70 -19.75
N ARG A 199 5.38 -1.95 -19.67
CA ARG A 199 6.37 -1.18 -18.88
C ARG A 199 6.04 -1.12 -17.39
N VAL A 200 5.79 -2.28 -16.79
CA VAL A 200 5.52 -2.40 -15.35
C VAL A 200 6.72 -2.97 -14.61
N ILE A 201 7.07 -2.34 -13.50
CA ILE A 201 7.96 -2.89 -12.47
C ILE A 201 7.06 -3.39 -11.34
N VAL A 202 7.16 -4.67 -11.00
CA VAL A 202 6.37 -5.27 -9.91
C VAL A 202 7.23 -5.37 -8.65
N SER A 203 6.75 -4.79 -7.56
CA SER A 203 7.34 -4.86 -6.23
C SER A 203 6.40 -5.64 -5.31
N ILE A 204 6.84 -6.80 -4.84
CA ILE A 204 6.04 -7.65 -3.93
C ILE A 204 6.63 -7.50 -2.53
N THR A 205 5.81 -7.07 -1.58
CA THR A 205 6.21 -6.98 -0.17
C THR A 205 5.95 -8.31 0.52
N ALA A 206 6.99 -8.87 1.12
CA ALA A 206 6.89 -10.11 1.89
C ALA A 206 6.06 -9.91 3.17
N MET A 207 5.49 -11.00 3.66
CA MET A 207 4.64 -10.99 4.85
C MET A 207 5.38 -10.51 6.10
N LEU A 208 4.65 -9.75 6.92
CA LEU A 208 5.12 -9.29 8.23
C LEU A 208 5.24 -10.45 9.21
N GLN A 209 6.25 -10.39 10.07
CA GLN A 209 6.33 -11.26 11.23
C GLN A 209 5.25 -10.85 12.23
N LEU A 210 4.16 -11.63 12.31
CA LEU A 210 3.02 -11.29 13.17
C LEU A 210 3.31 -11.37 14.68
N GLU A 211 4.48 -11.87 15.08
CA GLU A 211 4.91 -11.86 16.50
C GLU A 211 4.94 -10.45 17.09
N ILE A 212 5.11 -9.42 16.25
CA ILE A 212 5.05 -8.00 16.67
C ILE A 212 3.71 -7.63 17.32
N LEU A 213 2.63 -8.34 17.00
CA LEU A 213 1.31 -8.11 17.57
C LEU A 213 1.25 -8.54 19.03
N ARG A 214 1.86 -9.70 19.35
CA ARG A 214 1.98 -10.17 20.74
C ARG A 214 2.76 -9.19 21.60
N GLN A 215 3.81 -8.59 21.03
CA GLN A 215 4.58 -7.53 21.70
C GLN A 215 3.74 -6.26 21.91
N SER A 216 2.89 -5.92 20.93
CA SER A 216 1.99 -4.76 21.00
C SER A 216 0.88 -4.95 22.03
N ASP A 217 0.38 -6.18 22.19
CA ASP A 217 -0.66 -6.54 23.17
C ASP A 217 -0.14 -6.67 24.60
N LYS A 218 1.17 -6.93 24.78
CA LYS A 218 1.75 -7.22 26.08
C LYS A 218 1.58 -6.04 27.03
N GLY A 219 0.79 -6.26 28.08
CA GLY A 219 0.50 -5.26 29.12
C GLY A 219 -0.44 -4.13 28.66
N ARG A 220 -1.14 -4.26 27.52
CA ARG A 220 -2.05 -3.24 26.99
C ARG A 220 -3.47 -3.78 26.81
N PRO A 221 -4.36 -3.65 27.82
CA PRO A 221 -5.73 -4.19 27.77
C PRO A 221 -6.57 -3.64 26.60
N PHE A 222 -6.33 -2.38 26.23
CA PHE A 222 -6.97 -1.77 25.07
C PHE A 222 -6.62 -2.51 23.77
N CYS A 223 -5.34 -2.77 23.51
CA CYS A 223 -4.88 -3.49 22.32
C CYS A 223 -5.39 -4.94 22.33
N GLN A 224 -5.33 -5.61 23.48
CA GLN A 224 -5.88 -6.97 23.64
C GLN A 224 -7.37 -7.03 23.33
N GLY A 225 -8.14 -6.05 23.80
CA GLY A 225 -9.56 -5.93 23.47
C GLY A 225 -9.76 -5.66 21.99
N LEU A 226 -9.07 -4.66 21.44
CA LEU A 226 -9.18 -4.25 20.05
C LEU A 226 -8.87 -5.41 19.09
N HIS A 227 -7.72 -6.07 19.25
CA HIS A 227 -7.30 -7.19 18.40
C HIS A 227 -8.16 -8.45 18.57
N ARG A 228 -8.89 -8.57 19.69
CA ARG A 228 -9.89 -9.64 19.87
C ARG A 228 -11.13 -9.45 19.00
N TYR A 229 -11.50 -8.19 18.69
CA TYR A 229 -12.75 -7.85 17.99
C TYR A 229 -12.56 -7.31 16.58
N ILE A 230 -11.39 -6.73 16.26
CA ILE A 230 -11.05 -6.24 14.91
C ILE A 230 -10.33 -7.36 14.16
N VAL A 231 -11.01 -7.86 13.13
CA VAL A 231 -10.76 -9.11 12.38
C VAL A 231 -9.39 -9.20 11.69
N VAL A 232 -8.63 -8.11 11.61
CA VAL A 232 -7.33 -8.11 10.91
C VAL A 232 -6.31 -9.04 11.57
N LEU A 233 -6.48 -9.39 12.86
CA LEU A 233 -5.43 -10.07 13.64
C LEU A 233 -5.97 -11.12 14.60
N LYS A 234 -6.92 -11.94 14.19
CA LYS A 234 -7.38 -13.06 15.02
C LYS A 234 -6.37 -14.21 14.98
N LEU A 235 -5.17 -14.00 15.52
CA LEU A 235 -4.26 -15.08 15.88
C LEU A 235 -4.76 -15.73 17.18
N SER A 236 -5.83 -16.52 17.07
CA SER A 236 -6.23 -17.39 18.15
C SER A 236 -5.30 -18.61 18.14
N VAL A 237 -4.22 -18.55 18.92
CA VAL A 237 -3.44 -19.75 19.26
C VAL A 237 -3.69 -20.00 20.75
N GLY A 238 -4.47 -21.04 21.03
CA GLY A 238 -4.56 -21.66 22.35
C GLY A 238 -3.31 -22.46 22.68
#